data_AF-A0A537HTE2-F1
#
_entry.id   AF-A0A537HTE2-F1
#
_cell.length_a   1.000
_cell.length_b   1.000
_cell.length_c   1.000
_cell.angle_alpha   90.00
_cell.angle_beta   90.00
_cell.angle_gamma   90.00
#
_symmetry.space_group_name_H-M   'P 1'
#
loop_
_entity.id
_entity.type
_entity.pdbx_description
1 polymer ?
#
loop_
_entity_poly.entity_id
_entity_poly.type
_entity_poly.pdbx_seq_one_letter_code
_entity_poly.pdbx_strand_id
1 'polypeptide(L)'
;MKVQKPSWIRTVEVRDLIQRRPWSILSWGAGIIALAFIGYYGILSIGNPPANIGAQFVDAEFPSPSISPWFYGKPITWFIYAAFLYWSAGLEAQRIHFLKFSDRTRRFLFIVTALVAFGAFYEIFYNFMIWSALEVLTQSCSPSPCSPDVISSRWPSLPKPLNLVFVTKVVILVFSLSVYSLWFLFRVDKEIERRNPTPPVSFSRQDLYDANTIKTSPMTRAYSFAVTTNAQVPPESPQSK
;
A
#
# COMPACT_ATOMS: atom_id res chain seq x y z
N MET A 1 -56.38 6.95 8.60
CA MET A 1 -55.26 6.99 7.64
C MET A 1 -54.34 5.80 7.91
N LYS A 2 -54.25 4.82 7.00
CA LYS A 2 -53.36 3.66 7.17
C LYS A 2 -51.97 4.02 6.66
N VAL A 3 -50.98 4.03 7.56
CA VAL A 3 -49.57 4.23 7.23
C VAL A 3 -49.08 2.98 6.49
N GLN A 4 -48.86 3.13 5.19
CA GLN A 4 -48.29 2.11 4.33
C GLN A 4 -46.79 2.02 4.64
N LYS A 5 -46.36 0.96 5.34
CA LYS A 5 -44.94 0.69 5.61
C LYS A 5 -44.25 0.17 4.34
N PRO A 6 -43.25 0.86 3.77
CA PRO A 6 -42.46 0.34 2.66
C PRO A 6 -41.11 -0.13 3.23
N SER A 7 -41.06 -1.33 3.81
CA SER A 7 -39.79 -1.86 4.36
C SER A 7 -39.14 -2.94 3.50
N TRP A 8 -39.89 -3.65 2.65
CA TRP A 8 -39.36 -4.84 1.99
C TRP A 8 -38.63 -4.55 0.66
N ILE A 9 -39.16 -3.65 -0.17
CA ILE A 9 -38.55 -3.27 -1.46
C ILE A 9 -37.16 -2.65 -1.25
N ARG A 10 -37.00 -1.87 -0.17
CA ARG A 10 -35.73 -1.22 0.21
C ARG A 10 -34.62 -2.23 0.56
N THR A 11 -34.98 -3.38 1.14
CA THR A 11 -33.97 -4.38 1.56
C THR A 11 -33.43 -5.19 0.38
N VAL A 12 -34.27 -5.48 -0.63
CA VAL A 12 -33.87 -6.23 -1.82
C VAL A 12 -32.94 -5.38 -2.70
N GLU A 13 -33.24 -4.10 -2.87
CA GLU A 13 -32.40 -3.16 -3.62
C GLU A 13 -31.03 -2.94 -2.96
N VAL A 14 -30.99 -2.83 -1.63
CA VAL A 14 -29.71 -2.69 -0.89
C VAL A 14 -28.85 -3.94 -1.06
N ARG A 15 -29.45 -5.13 -0.99
CA ARG A 15 -28.71 -6.39 -1.20
C ARG A 15 -28.15 -6.49 -2.62
N ASP A 16 -28.95 -6.14 -3.62
CA ASP A 16 -28.51 -6.16 -5.02
C ASP A 16 -27.39 -5.12 -5.27
N LEU A 17 -27.50 -3.93 -4.69
CA LEU A 17 -26.45 -2.91 -4.76
C LEU A 17 -25.13 -3.38 -4.10
N ILE A 18 -25.23 -4.06 -2.94
CA ILE A 18 -24.09 -4.70 -2.26
C ILE A 18 -23.41 -5.76 -3.13
N GLN A 19 -24.21 -6.59 -3.80
CA GLN A 19 -23.69 -7.64 -4.68
C GLN A 19 -23.04 -7.07 -5.95
N ARG A 20 -23.57 -5.97 -6.50
CA ARG A 20 -23.07 -5.37 -7.75
C ARG A 20 -21.79 -4.57 -7.58
N ARG A 21 -21.58 -3.90 -6.43
CA ARG A 21 -20.43 -3.00 -6.21
C ARG A 21 -19.80 -3.13 -4.82
N PRO A 22 -19.38 -4.34 -4.40
CA PRO A 22 -18.88 -4.59 -3.05
C PRO A 22 -17.67 -3.70 -2.70
N TRP A 23 -16.73 -3.56 -3.63
CA TRP A 23 -15.51 -2.75 -3.45
C TRP A 23 -15.81 -1.26 -3.25
N SER A 24 -16.79 -0.72 -3.99
CA SER A 24 -17.15 0.69 -3.87
C SER A 24 -17.79 0.99 -2.52
N ILE A 25 -18.67 0.11 -2.03
CA ILE A 25 -19.34 0.26 -0.75
C ILE A 25 -18.33 0.15 0.40
N LEU A 26 -17.43 -0.84 0.32
CA LEU A 26 -16.36 -0.99 1.29
C LEU A 26 -15.47 0.26 1.32
N SER A 27 -15.09 0.78 0.15
CA SER A 27 -14.32 2.02 0.04
C SER A 27 -15.04 3.18 0.70
N TRP A 28 -16.27 3.51 0.27
CA TRP A 28 -17.04 4.62 0.81
C TRP A 28 -17.30 4.50 2.32
N GLY A 29 -17.66 3.30 2.79
CA GLY A 29 -17.87 3.05 4.22
C GLY A 29 -16.60 3.29 5.04
N ALA A 30 -15.47 2.74 4.59
CA ALA A 30 -14.18 2.96 5.24
C ALA A 30 -13.74 4.43 5.17
N GLY A 31 -14.02 5.13 4.06
CA GLY A 31 -13.77 6.57 3.91
C GLY A 31 -14.55 7.42 4.90
N ILE A 32 -15.84 7.12 5.11
CA ILE A 32 -16.67 7.79 6.12
C ILE A 32 -16.10 7.56 7.52
N ILE A 33 -15.67 6.33 7.84
CA ILE A 33 -15.04 6.02 9.14
C ILE A 33 -13.74 6.82 9.30
N ALA A 34 -12.87 6.83 8.29
CA ALA A 34 -11.63 7.59 8.32
C ALA A 34 -11.88 9.10 8.52
N LEU A 35 -12.88 9.65 7.82
CA LEU A 35 -13.32 11.04 7.98
C LEU A 35 -13.89 11.30 9.38
N ALA A 36 -14.62 10.36 9.97
CA ALA A 36 -15.13 10.50 11.32
C ALA A 36 -14.00 10.57 12.35
N PHE A 37 -12.96 9.73 12.22
CA PHE A 37 -11.78 9.80 13.09
C PHE A 37 -11.01 11.11 12.91
N ILE A 38 -10.71 11.52 11.67
CA ILE A 38 -10.03 12.80 11.42
C ILE A 38 -10.88 13.96 11.94
N GLY A 39 -12.17 13.98 11.64
CA GLY A 39 -13.08 15.07 12.01
C GLY A 39 -13.23 15.18 13.52
N TYR A 40 -13.52 14.07 14.21
CA TYR A 40 -13.70 14.08 15.65
C TYR A 40 -12.42 14.49 16.40
N TYR A 41 -11.30 13.81 16.15
CA TYR A 41 -10.04 14.11 16.83
C TYR A 41 -9.39 15.41 16.34
N GLY A 42 -9.71 15.85 15.11
CA GLY A 42 -9.33 17.16 14.58
C GLY A 42 -10.12 18.30 15.23
N ILE A 43 -11.42 18.16 15.45
CA ILE A 43 -12.23 19.16 16.17
C ILE A 43 -11.81 19.24 17.64
N LEU A 44 -11.54 18.10 18.28
CA LEU A 44 -11.00 18.07 19.65
C LEU A 44 -9.70 18.89 19.75
N SER A 45 -8.88 18.89 18.70
CA SER A 45 -7.64 19.68 18.62
C SER A 45 -7.84 21.19 18.57
N ILE A 46 -9.01 21.64 18.12
CA ILE A 46 -9.35 23.05 18.05
C ILE A 46 -9.88 23.50 19.42
N GLY A 47 -10.74 22.69 20.03
CA GLY A 47 -11.33 22.99 21.35
C GLY A 47 -10.35 22.87 22.52
N ASN A 48 -9.44 21.89 22.46
CA ASN A 48 -8.41 21.65 23.47
C ASN A 48 -7.06 21.40 22.77
N PRO A 49 -6.37 22.46 22.31
CA PRO A 49 -5.18 22.31 21.49
C PRO A 49 -4.09 21.54 22.23
N PRO A 50 -3.70 20.34 21.75
CA PRO A 50 -2.65 19.58 22.39
C PRO A 50 -1.30 20.31 22.26
N ALA A 51 -0.41 20.03 23.22
CA ALA A 51 0.96 20.54 23.21
C ALA A 51 1.70 20.09 21.93
N ASN A 52 1.40 18.88 21.44
CA ASN A 52 2.03 18.28 20.27
C ASN A 52 0.97 17.98 19.20
N ILE A 53 1.27 18.26 17.94
CA ILE A 53 0.40 17.91 16.81
C ILE A 53 0.28 16.39 16.74
N GLY A 54 -0.96 15.89 16.65
CA GLY A 54 -1.26 14.45 16.55
C GLY A 54 -1.39 13.72 17.89
N ALA A 55 -1.07 14.36 19.02
CA ALA A 55 -1.12 13.74 20.35
C ALA A 55 -2.50 13.16 20.70
N GLN A 56 -3.59 13.87 20.39
CA GLN A 56 -4.96 13.39 20.59
C GLN A 56 -5.32 12.08 19.85
N PHE A 57 -4.59 11.73 18.79
CA PHE A 57 -4.78 10.46 18.09
C PHE A 57 -3.98 9.30 18.70
N VAL A 58 -3.08 9.61 19.64
CA VAL A 58 -2.12 8.69 20.25
C VAL A 58 -2.42 8.51 21.74
N ASP A 59 -2.75 9.58 22.45
CA ASP A 59 -2.92 9.60 23.91
C ASP A 59 -4.31 9.11 24.37
N ALA A 60 -5.27 9.07 23.44
CA ALA A 60 -6.59 8.52 23.68
C ALA A 60 -6.67 7.04 23.28
N GLU A 61 -7.61 6.32 23.89
CA GLU A 61 -7.96 4.96 23.53
C GLU A 61 -9.41 4.90 23.05
N PHE A 62 -9.62 4.19 21.94
CA PHE A 62 -10.95 4.00 21.35
C PHE A 62 -11.17 2.53 20.97
N PRO A 63 -12.35 1.96 21.29
CA PRO A 63 -13.20 2.35 22.42
C PRO A 63 -12.40 2.33 23.75
N SER A 64 -12.89 3.01 24.79
CA SER A 64 -12.25 2.97 26.11
C SER A 64 -12.11 1.52 26.59
N PRO A 65 -11.01 1.12 27.27
CA PRO A 65 -10.86 -0.23 27.82
C PRO A 65 -11.97 -0.63 28.77
N SER A 66 -12.62 0.36 29.40
CA SER A 66 -13.81 0.15 30.24
C SER A 66 -15.02 -0.40 29.47
N ILE A 67 -15.12 -0.10 28.18
CA ILE A 67 -16.21 -0.54 27.29
C ILE A 67 -15.83 -1.86 26.61
N SER A 68 -14.58 -1.98 26.15
CA SER A 68 -14.08 -3.14 25.42
C SER A 68 -12.65 -3.46 25.85
N PRO A 69 -12.46 -4.34 26.85
CA PRO A 69 -11.13 -4.65 27.38
C PRO A 69 -10.27 -5.47 26.41
N TRP A 70 -10.87 -6.11 25.41
CA TRP A 70 -10.15 -6.96 24.44
C TRP A 70 -9.95 -6.30 23.07
N PHE A 71 -10.73 -5.27 22.76
CA PHE A 71 -10.73 -4.63 21.45
C PHE A 71 -10.75 -3.11 21.62
N TYR A 72 -9.58 -2.57 21.96
CA TYR A 72 -9.30 -1.15 22.04
C TYR A 72 -7.98 -0.85 21.35
N GLY A 73 -7.80 0.40 20.94
CA GLY A 73 -6.57 0.84 20.32
C GLY A 73 -6.53 2.34 20.16
N LYS A 74 -5.35 2.85 19.80
CA LYS A 74 -5.17 4.27 19.55
C LYS A 74 -6.01 4.70 18.34
N PRO A 75 -6.68 5.86 18.37
CA PRO A 75 -7.45 6.39 17.25
C PRO A 75 -6.70 6.41 15.92
N ILE A 76 -5.40 6.73 15.95
CA ILE A 76 -4.54 6.68 14.76
C ILE A 76 -4.53 5.29 14.09
N THR A 77 -4.60 4.22 14.87
CA THR A 77 -4.60 2.84 14.35
C THR A 77 -5.90 2.55 13.59
N TRP A 78 -7.05 2.91 14.15
CA TRP A 78 -8.35 2.76 13.47
C TRP A 78 -8.44 3.59 12.21
N PHE A 79 -7.96 4.83 12.26
CA PHE A 79 -7.86 5.70 11.10
C PHE A 79 -7.05 5.05 9.99
N ILE A 80 -5.88 4.47 10.30
CA ILE A 80 -5.00 3.84 9.29
C ILE A 80 -5.68 2.65 8.63
N TYR A 81 -6.34 1.78 9.39
CA TYR A 81 -7.08 0.66 8.81
C TYR A 81 -8.21 1.13 7.90
N ALA A 82 -8.99 2.12 8.36
CA ALA A 82 -10.07 2.70 7.57
C ALA A 82 -9.53 3.39 6.29
N ALA A 83 -8.44 4.15 6.38
CA ALA A 83 -7.83 4.82 5.24
C ALA A 83 -7.22 3.84 4.24
N PHE A 84 -6.58 2.78 4.73
CA PHE A 84 -6.04 1.71 3.87
C PHE A 84 -7.16 0.98 3.13
N LEU A 85 -8.26 0.63 3.81
CA LEU A 85 -9.43 0.01 3.20
C LEU A 85 -10.12 0.94 2.20
N TYR A 86 -10.27 2.22 2.54
CA TYR A 86 -10.80 3.24 1.63
C TYR A 86 -10.03 3.25 0.30
N TRP A 87 -8.69 3.32 0.39
CA TRP A 87 -7.82 3.39 -0.78
C TRP A 87 -7.79 2.09 -1.58
N SER A 88 -7.48 0.97 -0.93
CA SER A 88 -7.34 -0.34 -1.58
C SER A 88 -8.63 -0.78 -2.29
N ALA A 89 -9.77 -0.72 -1.59
CA ALA A 89 -11.06 -1.04 -2.16
C ALA A 89 -11.48 0.00 -3.22
N GLY A 90 -11.06 1.26 -3.06
CA GLY A 90 -11.27 2.32 -4.04
C GLY A 90 -10.58 2.03 -5.37
N LEU A 91 -9.32 1.56 -5.33
CA LEU A 91 -8.59 1.13 -6.52
C LEU A 91 -9.28 -0.06 -7.20
N GLU A 92 -9.71 -1.07 -6.44
CA GLU A 92 -10.46 -2.21 -7.01
C GLU A 92 -11.80 -1.78 -7.64
N ALA A 93 -12.51 -0.85 -7.01
CA ALA A 93 -13.75 -0.30 -7.56
C ALA A 93 -13.53 0.45 -8.89
N GLN A 94 -12.37 1.08 -9.06
CA GLN A 94 -12.02 1.86 -10.26
C GLN A 94 -11.19 1.07 -11.28
N ARG A 95 -10.98 -0.23 -11.07
CA ARG A 95 -10.16 -1.11 -11.92
C ARG A 95 -10.47 -1.01 -13.42
N ILE A 96 -11.74 -0.88 -13.80
CA ILE A 96 -12.17 -0.76 -15.20
C ILE A 96 -11.59 0.51 -15.87
N HIS A 97 -11.44 1.61 -15.11
CA HIS A 97 -10.83 2.84 -15.62
C HIS A 97 -9.32 2.67 -15.84
N PHE A 98 -8.63 2.01 -14.90
CA PHE A 98 -7.19 1.74 -15.03
C PHE A 98 -6.85 0.84 -16.22
N LEU A 99 -7.72 -0.13 -16.54
CA LEU A 99 -7.57 -0.98 -17.73
C LEU A 99 -7.64 -0.20 -19.05
N LYS A 100 -8.24 1.00 -19.05
CA LYS A 100 -8.36 1.87 -20.23
C LYS A 100 -7.21 2.87 -20.35
N PHE A 101 -6.30 2.92 -19.37
CA PHE A 101 -5.18 3.86 -19.41
C PHE A 101 -4.13 3.45 -20.45
N SER A 102 -3.54 4.48 -21.07
CA SER A 102 -2.41 4.30 -21.98
C SER A 102 -1.21 3.72 -21.25
N ASP A 103 -0.37 2.98 -21.97
CA ASP A 103 0.84 2.37 -21.41
C ASP A 103 1.77 3.42 -20.76
N ARG A 104 1.91 4.60 -21.39
CA ARG A 104 2.70 5.71 -20.85
C ARG A 104 2.17 6.20 -19.51
N THR A 105 0.85 6.37 -19.38
CA THR A 105 0.21 6.82 -18.14
C THR A 105 0.44 5.81 -17.02
N ARG A 106 0.28 4.51 -17.29
CA ARG A 106 0.47 3.46 -16.28
C ARG A 106 1.92 3.38 -15.82
N ARG A 107 2.88 3.43 -16.75
CA ARG A 107 4.32 3.49 -16.41
C ARG A 107 4.66 4.73 -15.60
N PHE A 108 4.12 5.89 -15.97
CA PHE A 108 4.32 7.13 -15.20
C PHE A 108 3.78 7.00 -13.77
N LEU A 109 2.54 6.52 -13.61
CA LEU A 109 1.94 6.27 -12.29
C LEU A 109 2.77 5.28 -11.48
N PHE A 110 3.28 4.21 -12.11
CA PHE A 110 4.14 3.23 -11.45
C PHE A 110 5.42 3.89 -10.92
N ILE A 111 6.13 4.66 -11.74
CA ILE A 111 7.37 5.35 -11.33
C ILE A 111 7.12 6.34 -10.20
N VAL A 112 6.10 7.18 -10.31
CA VAL A 112 5.76 8.16 -9.27
C VAL A 112 5.39 7.47 -7.96
N THR A 113 4.56 6.42 -8.03
CA THR A 113 4.17 5.65 -6.85
C THR A 113 5.39 4.95 -6.21
N ALA A 114 6.32 4.44 -7.02
CA ALA A 114 7.55 3.83 -6.54
C ALA A 114 8.45 4.85 -5.83
N LEU A 115 8.55 6.07 -6.36
CA LEU A 115 9.28 7.15 -5.70
C LEU A 115 8.67 7.53 -4.35
N VAL A 116 7.33 7.62 -4.26
CA VAL A 116 6.63 7.86 -2.99
C VAL A 116 6.86 6.71 -2.01
N ALA A 117 6.80 5.45 -2.48
CA ALA A 117 7.10 4.29 -1.64
C ALA A 117 8.53 4.34 -1.10
N PHE A 118 9.51 4.67 -1.95
CA PHE A 118 10.91 4.80 -1.54
C PHE A 118 11.11 5.92 -0.50
N GLY A 119 10.54 7.10 -0.74
CA GLY A 119 10.59 8.22 0.21
C GLY A 119 9.94 7.87 1.55
N ALA A 120 8.75 7.26 1.53
CA ALA A 120 8.07 6.84 2.75
C ALA A 120 8.84 5.72 3.48
N PHE A 121 9.44 4.79 2.76
CA PHE A 121 10.29 3.75 3.35
C PHE A 121 11.49 4.35 4.07
N TYR A 122 12.19 5.29 3.44
CA TYR A 122 13.28 6.04 4.07
C TYR A 122 12.81 6.75 5.35
N GLU A 123 11.67 7.44 5.29
CA GLU A 123 11.10 8.15 6.44
C GLU A 123 10.71 7.21 7.60
N ILE A 124 10.31 5.96 7.33
CA ILE A 124 10.07 4.98 8.39
C ILE A 124 11.35 4.75 9.20
N PHE A 125 12.47 4.45 8.53
CA PHE A 125 13.75 4.24 9.23
C PHE A 125 14.24 5.51 9.93
N TYR A 126 14.14 6.65 9.26
CA TYR A 126 14.51 7.93 9.85
C TYR A 126 13.74 8.19 11.16
N ASN A 127 12.42 8.00 11.15
CA ASN A 127 11.60 8.17 12.34
C ASN A 127 11.94 7.14 13.44
N PHE A 128 12.18 5.87 13.09
CA PHE A 128 12.59 4.85 14.06
C PHE A 128 13.97 5.14 14.68
N MET A 129 14.91 5.67 13.91
CA MET A 129 16.23 6.06 14.40
C MET A 129 16.14 7.24 15.37
N ILE A 130 15.35 8.27 15.03
CA ILE A 130 15.11 9.40 15.93
C ILE A 130 14.38 8.95 17.19
N TRP A 131 13.36 8.12 17.05
CA TRP A 131 12.58 7.63 18.18
C TRP A 131 13.46 6.85 19.16
N SER A 132 14.24 5.90 18.65
CA SER A 132 15.21 5.13 19.45
C SER A 132 16.26 6.02 20.12
N ALA A 133 16.78 7.03 19.40
CA ALA A 133 17.77 7.96 19.95
C ALA A 133 17.16 8.84 21.05
N LEU A 134 15.95 9.36 20.84
CA LEU A 134 15.27 10.20 21.82
C LEU A 134 14.88 9.41 23.06
N GLU A 135 14.41 8.18 22.92
CA GLU A 135 14.06 7.32 24.06
C GLU A 135 15.23 7.12 25.03
N VAL A 136 16.46 6.93 24.50
CA VAL A 136 17.67 6.79 25.31
C VAL A 136 18.11 8.12 25.94
N LEU A 137 17.94 9.24 25.23
CA LEU A 137 18.37 10.57 25.68
C LEU A 137 17.38 11.22 26.65
N THR A 138 16.09 10.87 26.59
CA THR A 138 15.07 11.38 27.51
C THR A 138 15.13 10.64 28.83
N GLN A 139 15.99 11.12 29.74
CA GLN A 139 16.08 10.63 31.13
C GLN A 139 15.05 11.30 32.07
N SER A 140 14.23 12.22 31.55
CA SER A 140 13.48 13.20 32.35
C SER A 140 12.02 12.84 32.64
N CYS A 141 11.53 11.65 32.25
CA CYS A 141 10.14 11.26 32.49
C CYS A 141 10.01 10.47 33.80
N SER A 142 8.97 10.77 34.57
CA SER A 142 8.59 9.99 35.75
C SER A 142 7.15 9.46 35.58
N PRO A 143 6.92 8.13 35.71
CA PRO A 143 7.90 7.09 35.98
C PRO A 143 8.72 6.72 34.73
N SER A 144 9.97 6.29 34.95
CA SER A 144 10.82 5.68 33.92
C SER A 144 10.44 4.20 33.75
N PRO A 145 10.42 3.64 32.52
CA PRO A 145 10.80 4.26 31.24
C PRO A 145 9.74 5.21 30.68
N CYS A 146 10.19 6.24 29.95
CA CYS A 146 9.30 7.16 29.23
C CYS A 146 8.37 6.37 28.31
N SER A 147 7.06 6.63 28.37
CA SER A 147 6.17 6.09 27.35
C SER A 147 6.59 6.65 25.99
N PRO A 148 6.82 5.78 24.98
CA PRO A 148 7.23 6.22 23.65
C PRO A 148 6.20 7.12 22.97
N ASP A 149 4.96 7.10 23.45
CA ASP A 149 3.85 7.90 22.95
C ASP A 149 4.02 9.39 23.20
N VAL A 150 4.85 9.78 24.16
CA VAL A 150 5.05 11.18 24.57
C VAL A 150 6.20 11.84 23.77
N ILE A 151 7.00 11.04 23.05
CA ILE A 151 8.14 11.51 22.28
C ILE A 151 7.66 12.37 21.11
N SER A 152 8.19 13.59 21.02
CA SER A 152 7.85 14.56 19.97
C SER A 152 9.08 15.28 19.45
N SER A 153 9.02 15.70 18.18
CA SER A 153 10.11 16.42 17.52
C SER A 153 9.66 17.83 17.10
N ARG A 154 10.49 18.83 17.40
CA ARG A 154 10.31 20.23 16.95
C ARG A 154 11.14 20.56 15.70
N TRP A 155 12.01 19.65 15.26
CA TRP A 155 12.93 19.90 14.15
C TRP A 155 12.17 20.07 12.81
N PRO A 156 12.56 21.01 11.92
CA PRO A 156 13.66 21.96 12.06
C PRO A 156 13.33 23.22 12.88
N SER A 157 12.06 23.59 13.04
CA SER A 157 11.61 24.69 13.93
C SER A 157 10.09 24.85 13.92
N LEU A 158 9.34 23.76 14.08
CA LEU A 158 7.89 23.84 14.06
C LEU A 158 7.34 24.63 15.28
N PRO A 159 6.34 25.52 15.11
CA PRO A 159 5.70 26.22 16.22
C PRO A 159 5.12 25.28 17.27
N LYS A 160 4.64 24.12 16.84
CA LYS A 160 4.22 23.01 17.70
C LYS A 160 4.99 21.75 17.32
N PRO A 161 5.58 21.03 18.29
CA PRO A 161 6.25 19.77 18.00
C PRO A 161 5.25 18.73 17.48
N LEU A 162 5.72 17.83 16.62
CA LEU A 162 4.95 16.72 16.08
C LEU A 162 5.14 15.49 16.95
N ASN A 163 4.05 14.81 17.30
CA ASN A 163 4.12 13.52 17.97
C ASN A 163 4.74 12.48 17.01
N LEU A 164 5.83 11.84 17.45
CA LEU A 164 6.62 10.97 16.57
C LEU A 164 5.89 9.66 16.24
N VAL A 165 5.13 9.11 17.18
CA VAL A 165 4.29 7.91 16.96
C VAL A 165 3.21 8.21 15.92
N PHE A 166 2.57 9.38 16.01
CA PHE A 166 1.58 9.83 15.02
C PHE A 166 2.20 9.92 13.63
N VAL A 167 3.32 10.65 13.48
CA VAL A 167 3.99 10.83 12.18
C VAL A 167 4.42 9.49 11.60
N THR A 168 5.09 8.65 12.40
CA THR A 168 5.57 7.33 11.94
C THR A 168 4.42 6.48 11.40
N LYS A 169 3.30 6.44 12.12
CA LYS A 169 2.10 5.70 11.69
C LYS A 169 1.49 6.26 10.39
N VAL A 170 1.45 7.58 10.22
CA VAL A 170 1.01 8.21 8.96
C VAL A 170 1.96 7.87 7.80
N VAL A 171 3.27 7.90 8.02
CA VAL A 171 4.26 7.51 7.01
C VAL A 171 4.12 6.03 6.65
N ILE A 172 3.90 5.14 7.62
CA ILE A 172 3.60 3.72 7.38
C ILE A 172 2.34 3.57 6.53
N LEU A 173 1.30 4.36 6.77
CA LEU A 173 0.11 4.37 5.93
C LEU A 173 0.47 4.76 4.50
N VAL A 174 1.17 5.89 4.29
CA VAL A 174 1.61 6.33 2.94
C VAL A 174 2.41 5.23 2.24
N PHE A 175 3.37 4.62 2.93
CA PHE A 175 4.14 3.49 2.41
C PHE A 175 3.23 2.33 2.00
N SER A 176 2.30 1.93 2.87
CA SER A 176 1.36 0.84 2.61
C SER A 176 0.43 1.12 1.42
N LEU A 177 -0.07 2.36 1.31
CA LEU A 177 -0.88 2.81 0.17
C LEU A 177 -0.09 2.71 -1.13
N SER A 178 1.17 3.16 -1.12
CA SER A 178 2.04 3.12 -2.30
C SER A 178 2.40 1.69 -2.70
N VAL A 179 2.78 0.84 -1.75
CA VAL A 179 3.07 -0.58 -2.02
C VAL A 179 1.85 -1.30 -2.61
N TYR A 180 0.67 -1.10 -2.01
CA TYR A 180 -0.56 -1.68 -2.55
C TYR A 180 -0.87 -1.15 -3.95
N SER A 181 -0.66 0.15 -4.19
CA SER A 181 -0.86 0.77 -5.50
C SER A 181 0.09 0.21 -6.56
N LEU A 182 1.37 -0.01 -6.22
CA LEU A 182 2.34 -0.67 -7.12
C LEU A 182 1.91 -2.09 -7.46
N TRP A 183 1.51 -2.86 -6.45
CA TRP A 183 1.01 -4.21 -6.65
C TRP A 183 -0.25 -4.22 -7.54
N PHE A 184 -1.16 -3.27 -7.33
CA PHE A 184 -2.36 -3.10 -8.14
C PHE A 184 -2.03 -2.75 -9.60
N LEU A 185 -1.15 -1.77 -9.83
CA LEU A 185 -0.74 -1.35 -11.17
C LEU A 185 -0.05 -2.50 -11.92
N PHE A 186 0.85 -3.22 -11.27
CA PHE A 186 1.49 -4.42 -11.84
C PHE A 186 0.47 -5.48 -12.25
N ARG A 187 -0.56 -5.69 -11.42
CA ARG A 187 -1.64 -6.65 -11.71
C ARG A 187 -2.46 -6.21 -12.92
N VAL A 188 -2.75 -4.92 -13.03
CA VAL A 188 -3.46 -4.33 -14.17
C VAL A 188 -2.65 -4.48 -15.46
N ASP A 189 -1.34 -4.20 -15.42
CA ASP A 189 -0.44 -4.40 -16.57
C ASP A 189 -0.46 -5.86 -17.06
N LYS A 190 -0.28 -6.81 -16.15
CA LYS A 190 -0.30 -8.24 -16.45
C LYS A 190 -1.64 -8.70 -17.05
N GLU A 191 -2.74 -8.09 -16.65
CA GLU A 191 -4.05 -8.40 -17.23
C GLU A 191 -4.20 -7.85 -18.65
N ILE A 192 -3.67 -6.66 -18.93
CA ILE A 192 -3.67 -6.07 -20.27
C ILE A 192 -2.83 -6.94 -21.22
N GLU A 193 -1.66 -7.38 -20.78
CA GLU A 193 -0.82 -8.32 -21.55
C GLU A 193 -1.54 -9.64 -21.86
N ARG A 194 -2.29 -10.18 -20.90
CA ARG A 194 -3.11 -11.39 -21.12
C ARG A 194 -4.25 -11.18 -22.12
N ARG A 195 -4.82 -9.98 -22.18
CA ARG A 195 -5.91 -9.64 -23.11
C ARG A 195 -5.39 -9.37 -24.53
N ASN A 196 -4.18 -8.83 -24.63
CA ASN A 196 -3.50 -8.53 -25.89
C ASN A 196 -2.18 -9.30 -25.98
N PRO A 197 -2.22 -10.63 -26.14
CA PRO A 197 -0.99 -11.41 -26.25
C PRO A 197 -0.21 -10.91 -27.47
N THR A 198 0.98 -10.36 -27.24
CA THR A 198 1.92 -10.13 -28.33
C THR A 198 2.22 -11.49 -28.96
N PRO A 199 2.06 -11.67 -30.28
CA PRO A 199 2.44 -12.92 -30.91
C PRO A 199 3.92 -13.18 -30.59
N PRO A 200 4.31 -14.44 -30.34
CA PRO A 200 5.72 -14.76 -30.15
C PRO A 200 6.49 -14.21 -31.36
N VAL A 201 7.65 -13.60 -31.10
CA VAL A 201 8.55 -13.15 -32.16
C VAL A 201 8.85 -14.37 -33.02
N SER A 202 8.20 -14.46 -34.18
CA SER A 202 8.53 -15.47 -35.17
C SER A 202 9.90 -15.08 -35.71
N PHE A 203 10.96 -15.68 -35.16
CA PHE A 203 12.24 -15.65 -35.83
C PHE A 203 12.02 -16.23 -37.22
N SER A 204 12.27 -15.43 -38.25
CA SER A 204 12.22 -15.94 -39.60
C SER A 204 13.31 -17.01 -39.72
N ARG A 205 13.07 -18.05 -40.54
CA ARG A 205 14.08 -19.10 -40.75
C ARG A 205 15.43 -18.48 -41.18
N GLN A 206 15.39 -17.37 -41.92
CA GLN A 206 16.55 -16.56 -42.30
C GLN A 206 17.39 -16.09 -41.09
N ASP A 207 16.76 -15.60 -40.01
CA ASP A 207 17.48 -15.10 -38.83
C ASP A 207 18.25 -16.23 -38.09
N LEU A 208 17.73 -17.46 -38.17
CA LEU A 208 18.42 -18.66 -37.67
C LEU A 208 19.56 -19.14 -38.58
N TYR A 209 19.50 -18.85 -39.89
CA TYR A 209 20.59 -19.15 -40.81
C TYR A 209 21.72 -18.14 -40.64
N ASP A 210 21.43 -16.84 -40.49
CA ASP A 210 22.45 -15.81 -40.27
C ASP A 210 23.20 -15.97 -38.94
N ALA A 211 22.52 -16.42 -37.88
CA ALA A 211 23.19 -16.75 -36.62
C ALA A 211 24.18 -17.93 -36.74
N ASN A 212 23.95 -18.85 -37.68
CA ASN A 212 24.84 -20.00 -37.94
C ASN A 212 25.97 -19.68 -38.92
N THR A 213 25.84 -18.69 -39.81
CA THR A 213 26.91 -18.21 -40.70
C THR A 213 27.85 -17.20 -40.03
N ILE A 214 27.44 -16.54 -38.94
CA ILE A 214 28.31 -15.62 -38.17
C ILE A 214 29.34 -16.38 -37.29
N LYS A 215 29.33 -17.72 -37.26
CA LYS A 215 30.31 -18.51 -36.50
C LYS A 215 31.73 -18.56 -37.10
N THR A 216 32.02 -17.86 -38.20
CA THR A 216 33.34 -17.91 -38.87
C THR A 216 34.09 -16.57 -38.97
N SER A 217 33.68 -15.50 -38.27
CA SER A 217 34.49 -14.28 -38.14
C SER A 217 35.09 -14.14 -36.73
N PRO A 218 36.42 -13.97 -36.57
CA PRO A 218 37.01 -13.62 -35.29
C PRO A 218 36.84 -12.09 -35.07
N MET A 219 36.49 -11.71 -33.83
CA MET A 219 36.04 -10.38 -33.36
C MET A 219 34.51 -10.23 -33.49
N THR A 220 33.71 -10.20 -32.43
CA THR A 220 33.84 -9.31 -31.26
C THR A 220 33.15 -9.89 -30.01
N ARG A 221 33.96 -10.09 -28.96
CA ARG A 221 33.72 -9.75 -27.54
C ARG A 221 32.27 -9.60 -27.03
N ALA A 222 31.93 -10.57 -26.17
CA ALA A 222 31.35 -10.37 -24.83
C ALA A 222 29.98 -9.69 -24.70
N TYR A 223 28.90 -10.44 -24.95
CA TYR A 223 27.74 -10.48 -24.06
C TYR A 223 27.11 -11.88 -24.13
N SER A 224 27.68 -12.85 -23.40
CA SER A 224 27.04 -14.14 -23.18
C SER A 224 26.21 -14.03 -21.90
N PHE A 225 24.91 -13.75 -22.08
CA PHE A 225 23.94 -14.04 -21.02
C PHE A 225 23.75 -15.55 -20.97
N ALA A 226 24.05 -16.14 -19.82
CA ALA A 226 23.85 -17.54 -19.53
C ALA A 226 22.35 -17.88 -19.66
N VAL A 227 21.99 -18.55 -20.75
CA VAL A 227 20.75 -19.31 -20.86
C VAL A 227 21.07 -20.71 -20.36
N THR A 228 20.64 -21.02 -19.13
CA THR A 228 20.62 -22.39 -18.62
C THR A 228 19.50 -23.15 -19.31
N THR A 229 19.84 -23.85 -20.40
CA THR A 229 18.94 -24.86 -20.96
C THR A 229 19.05 -26.13 -20.11
N ASN A 230 17.97 -26.45 -19.40
CA ASN A 230 17.73 -27.78 -18.84
C ASN A 230 17.63 -28.77 -20.00
N ALA A 231 18.73 -29.45 -20.33
CA ALA A 231 18.71 -30.61 -21.21
C ALA A 231 18.43 -31.86 -20.36
N GLN A 232 17.19 -32.35 -20.44
CA GLN A 232 16.85 -33.71 -20.05
C GLN A 232 17.67 -34.68 -20.92
N VAL A 233 18.53 -35.46 -20.27
CA VAL A 233 19.25 -36.60 -20.88
C VAL A 233 18.24 -37.73 -21.10
N PRO A 234 18.09 -38.29 -22.32
CA PRO A 234 17.35 -39.54 -22.51
C PRO A 234 18.21 -40.74 -22.08
N PRO A 235 17.60 -41.82 -21.57
CA PRO A 235 18.34 -42.99 -21.08
C PRO A 235 18.94 -43.80 -22.24
N GLU A 236 20.24 -44.08 -22.14
CA GLU A 236 20.93 -45.01 -23.02
C GLU A 236 20.63 -46.45 -22.54
N SER A 237 20.09 -47.26 -23.45
CA SER A 237 19.79 -48.69 -23.25
C SER A 237 21.07 -49.53 -23.19
N PRO A 238 21.07 -50.65 -22.44
CA PRO A 238 22.28 -51.43 -22.16
C PRO A 238 22.74 -52.26 -23.38
N GLN A 239 24.02 -52.15 -23.73
CA GLN A 239 24.67 -53.15 -24.57
C GLN A 239 25.27 -54.28 -23.73
N SER A 240 24.91 -55.50 -24.12
CA SER A 240 25.40 -56.78 -23.64
C SER A 240 26.85 -57.04 -24.02
N LYS A 241 27.69 -57.42 -23.06
CA LYS A 241 28.42 -58.71 -22.98
C LYS A 241 29.33 -58.71 -21.76
#